data_AF-A0AA92V2K9-F1
#
_entry.id   AF-A0AA92V2K9-F1
#
_cell.length_a   1.000
_cell.length_b   1.000
_cell.length_c   1.000
_cell.angle_alpha   90.00
_cell.angle_beta   90.00
_cell.angle_gamma   90.00
#
_symmetry.space_group_name_H-M   'P 1'
#
loop_
_entity.id
_entity.type
_entity.pdbx_description
1 polymer ?
#
loop_
_entity_poly.entity_id
_entity_poly.type
_entity_poly.pdbx_seq_one_letter_code
_entity_poly.pdbx_strand_id
1 'polypeptide(L)'
;MGLKGDTEIQTAKGLNRIRKQGAGSRFVHGGSMPQEVVIPVLHVNIKKKQGISEVSVDILNRKSRITTNNQTISFYQSEPVTDKMKGVDMRFGFYDKDGNLLSDSIVLSFNSESKESEQREQKHKFVFKRQLTELNGQEIYLRKEQQIAGSNQFKKLDDIPYKISVLFDAEF
;
A
#
# COMPACT_ATOMS: atom_id res chain seq x y z
N MET A 1 -25.39 2.17 -10.50
CA MET A 1 -26.50 2.91 -11.14
C MET A 1 -27.13 1.97 -12.16
N GLY A 2 -28.24 1.32 -11.82
CA GLY A 2 -28.90 0.35 -12.68
C GLY A 2 -29.63 1.04 -13.83
N LEU A 3 -28.93 1.30 -14.93
CA LEU A 3 -29.52 1.79 -16.16
C LEU A 3 -29.56 0.63 -17.16
N LYS A 4 -30.77 0.29 -17.64
CA LYS A 4 -31.03 -0.67 -18.71
C LYS A 4 -31.70 0.08 -19.88
N GLY A 5 -31.21 -0.16 -21.10
CA GLY A 5 -31.75 0.38 -22.35
C GLY A 5 -31.00 1.59 -22.89
N ASP A 6 -31.00 1.76 -24.22
CA ASP A 6 -30.32 2.79 -25.03
C ASP A 6 -30.54 4.22 -24.51
N THR A 7 -29.80 4.58 -23.48
CA THR A 7 -29.91 5.87 -22.80
C THR A 7 -28.78 6.75 -23.29
N GLU A 8 -29.10 7.71 -24.14
CA GLU A 8 -28.15 8.70 -24.61
C GLU A 8 -28.11 9.87 -23.61
N ILE A 9 -26.97 10.05 -22.94
CA ILE A 9 -26.75 11.16 -22.00
C ILE A 9 -25.90 12.21 -22.72
N GLN A 10 -26.50 13.38 -22.98
CA GLN A 10 -25.74 14.53 -23.47
C GLN A 10 -25.14 15.29 -22.30
N THR A 11 -23.82 15.31 -22.22
CA THR A 11 -23.07 16.15 -21.27
C THR A 11 -22.49 17.35 -22.01
N ALA A 12 -22.37 18.49 -21.32
CA ALA A 12 -21.72 19.65 -21.90
C ALA A 12 -20.23 19.33 -22.10
N LYS A 13 -19.76 19.35 -23.36
CA LYS A 13 -18.33 19.41 -23.65
C LYS A 13 -17.78 20.66 -22.97
N GLY A 14 -16.81 20.46 -22.07
CA GLY A 14 -16.24 21.51 -21.23
C GLY A 14 -15.91 22.79 -22.01
N LEU A 15 -16.25 23.92 -21.38
CA LEU A 15 -16.03 25.32 -21.80
C LEU A 15 -16.79 25.79 -23.06
N ASN A 16 -18.12 25.70 -23.04
CA ASN A 16 -18.95 26.50 -23.95
C ASN A 16 -19.37 27.84 -23.29
N ARG A 17 -18.92 28.96 -23.85
CA ARG A 17 -19.32 30.33 -23.43
C ARG A 17 -20.44 30.81 -24.35
N ILE A 18 -21.68 30.85 -23.85
CA ILE A 18 -22.79 31.47 -24.59
C ILE A 18 -22.75 32.98 -24.33
N ARG A 19 -22.46 33.78 -25.37
CA ARG A 19 -22.66 35.24 -25.33
C ARG A 19 -24.10 35.55 -25.73
N LYS A 20 -24.90 36.06 -24.79
CA LYS A 20 -26.13 36.80 -25.10
C LYS A 20 -25.85 38.29 -24.85
N GLN A 21 -26.21 39.15 -25.80
CA GLN A 21 -25.95 40.59 -25.73
C GLN A 21 -26.64 41.20 -24.50
N GLY A 22 -25.89 41.91 -23.65
CA GLY A 22 -26.45 42.78 -22.61
C GLY A 22 -26.46 42.29 -21.15
N ALA A 23 -25.92 41.12 -20.80
CA ALA A 23 -25.87 40.68 -19.39
C ALA A 23 -24.47 40.23 -18.97
N GLY A 24 -23.96 40.82 -17.88
CA GLY A 24 -22.62 40.60 -17.34
C GLY A 24 -22.28 39.15 -17.02
N SER A 25 -20.98 38.85 -17.08
CA SER A 25 -20.38 37.51 -16.92
C SER A 25 -20.89 36.78 -15.67
N ARG A 26 -21.44 35.59 -15.84
CA ARG A 26 -21.66 34.62 -14.75
C ARG A 26 -20.84 33.36 -15.01
N PHE A 27 -20.19 32.86 -13.96
CA PHE A 27 -19.41 31.64 -13.98
C PHE A 27 -20.30 30.43 -13.71
N VAL A 28 -20.15 29.38 -14.50
CA VAL A 28 -20.65 28.04 -14.17
C VAL A 28 -19.47 27.09 -14.21
N HIS A 29 -19.19 26.44 -13.08
CA HIS A 29 -18.34 25.26 -13.02
C HIS A 29 -19.20 24.09 -13.51
N GLY A 30 -19.08 23.77 -14.79
CA GLY A 30 -19.93 22.77 -15.41
C GLY A 30 -19.29 22.24 -16.68
N GLY A 31 -18.33 21.34 -16.50
CA GLY A 31 -17.86 20.47 -17.56
C GLY A 31 -17.41 19.19 -16.90
N SER A 32 -18.06 18.07 -17.22
CA SER A 32 -17.63 16.75 -16.76
C SER A 32 -16.22 16.51 -17.25
N MET A 33 -15.24 16.72 -16.37
CA MET A 33 -13.85 16.46 -16.68
C MET A 33 -13.67 14.94 -16.78
N PRO A 34 -12.81 14.40 -17.67
CA PRO A 34 -12.56 12.96 -17.73
C PRO A 34 -12.19 12.37 -16.37
N GLN A 35 -11.55 13.17 -15.51
CA GLN A 35 -11.24 12.80 -14.13
C GLN A 35 -12.48 12.46 -13.27
N GLU A 36 -13.68 12.93 -13.62
CA GLU A 36 -14.94 12.65 -12.91
C GLU A 36 -15.67 11.39 -13.42
N VAL A 37 -15.22 10.80 -14.55
CA VAL A 37 -15.84 9.61 -15.18
C VAL A 37 -14.96 8.36 -15.04
N VAL A 38 -13.69 8.50 -14.64
CA VAL A 38 -12.79 7.35 -14.46
C VAL A 38 -12.90 6.81 -13.03
N ILE A 39 -13.81 5.86 -12.83
CA ILE A 39 -13.73 4.93 -11.69
C ILE A 39 -12.83 3.77 -12.14
N PRO A 40 -11.60 3.61 -11.63
CA PRO A 40 -10.78 2.47 -11.99
C PRO A 40 -11.43 1.19 -11.46
N VAL A 41 -11.88 0.32 -12.36
CA VAL A 41 -12.36 -1.02 -12.02
C VAL A 41 -11.15 -1.94 -11.89
N LEU A 42 -10.75 -2.22 -10.65
CA LEU A 42 -9.73 -3.23 -10.35
C LEU A 42 -10.34 -4.62 -10.52
N HIS A 43 -9.97 -5.33 -11.60
CA HIS A 43 -10.43 -6.70 -11.82
C HIS A 43 -9.37 -7.67 -11.30
N VAL A 44 -9.58 -8.21 -10.09
CA VAL A 44 -8.69 -9.23 -9.50
C VAL A 44 -9.25 -10.61 -9.83
N ASN A 45 -8.53 -11.35 -10.69
CA ASN A 45 -8.91 -12.71 -11.05
C ASN A 45 -8.32 -13.70 -10.02
N ILE A 46 -9.03 -13.92 -8.91
CA ILE A 46 -8.62 -14.86 -7.87
C ILE A 46 -9.02 -16.28 -8.32
N LYS A 47 -8.05 -17.05 -8.82
CA LYS A 47 -8.23 -18.49 -9.01
C LYS A 47 -8.44 -19.13 -7.63
N LYS A 48 -9.67 -19.50 -7.28
CA LYS A 48 -9.96 -20.36 -6.12
C LYS A 48 -9.24 -21.70 -6.33
N LYS A 49 -8.05 -21.86 -5.74
CA LYS A 49 -7.50 -23.20 -5.50
C LYS A 49 -8.42 -23.86 -4.48
N GLN A 50 -9.13 -24.91 -4.86
CA GLN A 50 -9.70 -25.83 -3.90
C GLN A 50 -8.52 -26.52 -3.21
N GLY A 51 -8.18 -26.04 -2.01
CA GLY A 51 -7.02 -26.47 -1.25
C GLY A 51 -6.86 -25.61 0.01
N ILE A 52 -5.98 -26.04 0.91
CA ILE A 52 -5.54 -25.24 2.05
C ILE A 52 -4.71 -24.07 1.50
N SER A 53 -5.11 -22.84 1.82
CA SER A 53 -4.40 -21.60 1.48
C SER A 53 -3.68 -21.04 2.71
N GLU A 54 -2.82 -20.06 2.49
CA GLU A 54 -2.11 -19.32 3.54
C GLU A 54 -2.64 -17.89 3.64
N VAL A 55 -2.69 -17.34 4.85
CA VAL A 55 -3.14 -15.96 5.07
C VAL A 55 -2.22 -14.97 4.34
N SER A 56 -2.81 -13.93 3.78
CA SER A 56 -2.04 -12.82 3.20
C SER A 56 -1.76 -11.76 4.27
N VAL A 57 -0.60 -11.11 4.15
CA VAL A 57 -0.18 -10.04 5.06
C VAL A 57 -0.02 -8.76 4.28
N ASP A 58 -0.76 -7.72 4.65
CA ASP A 58 -0.74 -6.39 4.06
C ASP A 58 -0.08 -5.37 4.98
N ILE A 59 0.19 -4.18 4.44
CA ILE A 59 0.72 -3.05 5.22
C ILE A 59 -0.30 -1.93 5.24
N LEU A 60 -0.81 -1.59 6.43
CA LEU A 60 -1.87 -0.59 6.57
C LEU A 60 -1.33 0.83 6.49
N ASN A 61 -0.17 1.10 7.08
CA ASN A 61 0.37 2.45 7.24
C ASN A 61 1.52 2.73 6.24
N ARG A 62 1.33 2.34 4.97
CA ARG A 62 2.36 2.50 3.94
C ARG A 62 2.64 3.98 3.68
N LYS A 63 3.77 4.47 4.20
CA LYS A 63 4.35 5.76 3.82
C LYS A 63 5.27 5.58 2.62
N SER A 64 5.32 6.54 1.71
CA SER A 64 6.29 6.52 0.60
C SER A 64 7.69 6.97 1.02
N ARG A 65 7.80 7.59 2.22
CA ARG A 65 9.00 8.30 2.65
C ARG A 65 9.34 8.04 4.10
N ILE A 66 10.63 7.87 4.38
CA ILE A 66 11.21 7.74 5.72
C ILE A 66 12.10 8.96 5.99
N THR A 67 11.83 9.65 7.10
CA THR A 67 12.50 10.90 7.47
C THR A 67 13.24 10.81 8.81
N THR A 68 13.00 9.74 9.58
CA THR A 68 13.48 9.54 10.95
C THR A 68 14.15 8.18 11.09
N ASN A 69 15.15 8.06 11.96
CA ASN A 69 15.96 6.83 12.12
C ASN A 69 15.19 5.61 12.67
N ASN A 70 13.88 5.74 12.83
CA ASN A 70 12.97 4.65 13.10
C ASN A 70 11.71 4.78 12.23
N GLN A 71 11.12 3.65 11.89
CA GLN A 71 9.90 3.58 11.09
C GLN A 71 8.99 2.48 11.65
N THR A 72 7.80 2.87 12.11
CA THR A 72 6.78 1.91 12.53
C THR A 72 5.98 1.43 11.33
N ILE A 73 5.86 0.11 11.17
CA ILE A 73 5.04 -0.55 10.14
C ILE A 73 3.93 -1.35 10.83
N SER A 74 2.71 -1.18 10.34
CA SER A 74 1.50 -1.93 10.70
C SER A 74 1.28 -3.04 9.68
N PHE A 75 1.51 -4.27 10.11
CA PHE A 75 1.24 -5.49 9.34
C PHE A 75 -0.16 -6.00 9.67
N TYR A 76 -0.92 -6.38 8.65
CA TYR A 76 -2.31 -6.81 8.80
C TYR A 76 -2.55 -8.15 8.13
N GLN A 77 -3.10 -9.10 8.89
CA GLN A 77 -3.54 -10.38 8.38
C GLN A 77 -4.92 -10.24 7.73
N SER A 78 -5.00 -10.46 6.41
CA SER A 78 -6.18 -10.19 5.59
C SER A 78 -7.42 -10.95 6.05
N GLU A 79 -7.24 -12.23 6.40
CA GLU A 79 -8.29 -13.18 6.72
C GLU A 79 -7.95 -13.93 8.02
N PRO A 80 -8.94 -14.31 8.84
CA PRO A 80 -8.69 -15.17 9.99
C PRO A 80 -8.20 -16.55 9.56
N VAL A 81 -7.37 -17.15 10.41
CA VAL A 81 -6.98 -18.56 10.27
C VAL A 81 -8.21 -19.45 10.45
N THR A 82 -8.31 -20.47 9.60
CA THR A 82 -9.36 -21.50 9.61
C THR A 82 -8.77 -22.84 9.18
N ASP A 83 -9.56 -23.92 9.17
CA ASP A 83 -9.11 -25.22 8.68
C ASP A 83 -8.58 -25.19 7.24
N LYS A 84 -9.10 -24.28 6.42
CA LYS A 84 -8.71 -24.09 5.01
C LYS A 84 -7.77 -22.91 4.79
N MET A 85 -7.45 -22.14 5.83
CA MET A 85 -6.60 -20.94 5.77
C MET A 85 -5.57 -21.00 6.89
N LYS A 86 -4.32 -21.36 6.56
CA LYS A 86 -3.24 -21.52 7.53
C LYS A 86 -2.53 -20.20 7.80
N GLY A 87 -2.08 -20.05 9.04
CA GLY A 87 -1.19 -18.96 9.42
C GLY A 87 0.19 -19.09 8.79
N VAL A 88 0.94 -18.00 8.78
CA VAL A 88 2.29 -17.93 8.20
C VAL A 88 3.23 -17.17 9.11
N ASP A 89 4.48 -17.60 9.13
CA ASP A 89 5.58 -16.86 9.74
C ASP A 89 6.31 -16.07 8.67
N MET A 90 6.46 -14.76 8.89
CA MET A 90 7.13 -13.88 7.95
C MET A 90 8.25 -13.09 8.61
N ARG A 91 9.37 -12.98 7.90
CA ARG A 91 10.50 -12.12 8.23
C ARG A 91 10.41 -10.81 7.48
N PHE A 92 10.68 -9.72 8.19
CA PHE A 92 10.72 -8.37 7.64
C PHE A 92 12.01 -7.65 8.03
N GLY A 93 12.45 -6.76 7.15
CA GLY A 93 13.57 -5.84 7.39
C GLY A 93 13.71 -4.87 6.22
N PHE A 94 14.37 -3.73 6.48
CA PHE A 94 14.72 -2.78 5.43
C PHE A 94 16.07 -3.12 4.83
N TYR A 95 16.14 -3.17 3.51
CA TYR A 95 17.34 -3.50 2.75
C TYR A 95 17.66 -2.40 1.73
N ASP A 96 18.94 -2.25 1.39
CA ASP A 96 19.34 -1.47 0.22
C ASP A 96 19.10 -2.25 -1.08
N LYS A 97 19.42 -1.60 -2.21
CA LYS A 97 19.36 -2.19 -3.56
C LYS A 97 20.29 -3.40 -3.74
N ASP A 98 21.39 -3.47 -2.98
CA ASP A 98 22.41 -4.50 -3.07
C ASP A 98 22.09 -5.69 -2.14
N GLY A 99 21.02 -5.57 -1.34
CA GLY A 99 20.51 -6.60 -0.44
C GLY A 99 21.12 -6.57 0.96
N ASN A 100 21.82 -5.51 1.35
CA ASN A 100 22.34 -5.33 2.70
C ASN A 100 21.22 -4.88 3.65
N LEU A 101 21.17 -5.50 4.84
CA LEU A 101 20.18 -5.18 5.86
C LEU A 101 20.53 -3.85 6.56
N LEU A 102 19.65 -2.85 6.41
CA LEU A 102 19.79 -1.49 6.93
C LEU A 102 19.14 -1.30 8.31
N SER A 103 18.17 -2.13 8.69
CA SER A 103 17.48 -2.07 9.99
C SER A 103 17.72 -3.33 10.84
N ASP A 104 17.07 -3.41 12.00
CA ASP A 104 16.78 -4.70 12.62
C ASP A 104 15.87 -5.56 11.70
N SER A 105 15.87 -6.86 11.93
CA SER A 105 15.00 -7.82 11.26
C SER A 105 14.13 -8.52 12.28
N ILE A 106 12.84 -8.69 11.99
CA ILE A 106 11.87 -9.32 12.89
C ILE A 106 11.14 -10.45 12.17
N VAL A 107 10.84 -11.53 12.90
CA VAL A 107 9.91 -12.59 12.46
C VAL A 107 8.61 -12.40 13.22
N LEU A 108 7.49 -12.34 12.50
CA LEU A 108 6.15 -12.23 13.07
C LEU A 108 5.28 -13.39 12.60
N SER A 109 4.50 -13.95 13.51
CA SER A 109 3.54 -15.02 13.25
C SER A 109 2.16 -14.44 12.98
N PHE A 110 1.60 -14.70 11.81
CA PHE A 110 0.24 -14.31 11.43
C PHE A 110 -0.67 -15.53 11.47
N ASN A 111 -1.19 -15.84 12.66
CA ASN A 111 -2.01 -17.02 12.92
C ASN A 111 -3.33 -16.70 13.65
N SER A 112 -3.79 -15.45 13.60
CA SER A 112 -4.96 -15.01 14.35
C SER A 112 -6.25 -15.61 13.77
N GLU A 113 -7.09 -16.21 14.62
CA GLU A 113 -8.41 -16.76 14.25
C GLU A 113 -9.55 -15.74 14.44
N SER A 114 -9.25 -14.60 15.05
CA SER A 114 -10.23 -13.56 15.37
C SER A 114 -10.82 -12.95 14.10
N LYS A 115 -12.13 -12.67 14.11
CA LYS A 115 -12.84 -11.99 13.00
C LYS A 115 -12.69 -10.47 13.08
N GLU A 116 -12.26 -9.95 14.22
CA GLU A 116 -12.03 -8.55 14.50
C GLU A 116 -10.70 -8.09 13.88
N SER A 117 -10.75 -7.12 12.97
CA SER A 117 -9.57 -6.69 12.21
C SER A 117 -8.45 -6.11 13.09
N GLU A 118 -8.78 -5.48 14.21
CA GLU A 118 -7.81 -4.91 15.15
C GLU A 118 -6.95 -5.99 15.80
N GLN A 119 -7.52 -7.18 16.04
CA GLN A 119 -6.81 -8.35 16.60
C GLN A 119 -5.99 -9.10 15.54
N ARG A 120 -6.00 -8.62 14.30
CA ARG A 120 -5.22 -9.12 13.17
C ARG A 120 -4.16 -8.12 12.70
N GLU A 121 -3.97 -7.02 13.44
CA GLU A 121 -2.92 -6.04 13.20
C GLU A 121 -1.75 -6.25 14.17
N GLN A 122 -0.52 -6.27 13.64
CA GLN A 122 0.71 -6.27 14.41
C GLN A 122 1.58 -5.10 14.00
N LYS A 123 2.13 -4.36 14.96
CA LYS A 123 2.98 -3.20 14.71
C LYS A 123 4.42 -3.51 15.12
N HIS A 124 5.37 -3.18 14.25
CA HIS A 124 6.80 -3.23 14.59
C HIS A 124 7.46 -1.90 14.28
N LYS A 125 8.32 -1.45 15.19
CA LYS A 125 9.13 -0.24 15.01
C LYS A 125 10.54 -0.65 14.60
N PHE A 126 10.84 -0.51 13.32
CA PHE A 126 12.19 -0.73 12.80
C PHE A 126 13.12 0.41 13.22
N VAL A 127 14.37 0.06 13.53
CA VAL A 127 15.45 0.97 13.87
C VAL A 127 16.58 0.78 12.86
N PHE A 128 17.00 1.86 12.21
CA PHE A 128 18.08 1.81 11.22
C PHE A 128 19.45 1.74 11.92
N LYS A 129 20.31 0.83 11.44
CA LYS A 129 21.66 0.61 11.98
C LYS A 129 22.64 1.74 11.68
N ARG A 130 22.42 2.45 10.57
CA ARG A 130 23.21 3.60 10.11
C ARG A 130 22.38 4.85 10.25
N GLN A 131 23.04 6.01 10.29
CA GLN A 131 22.34 7.27 10.32
C GLN A 131 21.65 7.48 8.96
N LEU A 132 20.33 7.68 8.95
CA LEU A 132 19.58 7.88 7.69
C LEU A 132 20.09 9.05 6.83
N THR A 133 20.79 10.02 7.40
CA THR A 133 21.43 11.11 6.67
C THR A 133 22.42 10.59 5.62
N GLU A 134 23.14 9.50 5.89
CA GLU A 134 24.05 8.84 4.95
C GLU A 134 23.32 8.21 3.76
N LEU A 135 22.04 7.89 3.94
CA LEU A 135 21.19 7.23 2.96
C LEU A 135 20.22 8.23 2.30
N ASN A 136 20.41 9.53 2.51
CA ASN A 136 19.47 10.55 2.04
C ASN A 136 19.30 10.52 0.51
N GLY A 137 18.04 10.57 0.06
CA GLY A 137 17.69 10.50 -1.36
C GLY A 137 17.71 9.08 -1.96
N GLN A 138 18.19 8.08 -1.24
CA GLN A 138 18.21 6.69 -1.72
C GLN A 138 16.84 6.02 -1.58
N GLU A 139 16.61 5.02 -2.45
CA GLU A 139 15.47 4.10 -2.34
C GLU A 139 15.92 2.85 -1.58
N ILE A 140 15.09 2.43 -0.63
CA ILE A 140 15.28 1.23 0.19
C ILE A 140 14.01 0.39 0.15
N TYR A 141 14.13 -0.89 0.49
CA TYR A 141 13.06 -1.86 0.33
C TYR A 141 12.71 -2.49 1.66
N LEU A 142 11.44 -2.43 2.05
CA LEU A 142 10.91 -3.31 3.07
C LEU A 142 10.66 -4.67 2.43
N ARG A 143 11.51 -5.64 2.75
CA ARG A 143 11.42 -6.99 2.20
C ARG A 143 10.46 -7.83 3.04
N LYS A 144 9.57 -8.55 2.35
CA LYS A 144 8.71 -9.59 2.92
C LYS A 144 9.28 -10.96 2.56
N GLU A 145 9.57 -11.78 3.55
CA GLU A 145 10.02 -13.15 3.33
C GLU A 145 9.14 -14.10 4.15
N GLN A 146 8.63 -15.16 3.52
CA GLN A 146 7.80 -16.15 4.19
C GLN A 146 8.63 -17.38 4.50
N GLN A 147 8.44 -17.95 5.69
CA GLN A 147 9.08 -19.19 6.07
C GLN A 147 8.59 -20.35 5.18
N ILE A 148 9.52 -21.18 4.72
CA ILE A 148 9.19 -22.39 3.97
C ILE A 148 8.72 -23.47 4.96
N ALA A 149 7.54 -24.04 4.72
CA ALA A 149 6.97 -25.07 5.59
C ALA A 149 7.97 -26.22 5.84
N GLY A 150 8.21 -26.53 7.11
CA GLY A 150 9.14 -27.59 7.54
C GLY A 150 10.63 -27.21 7.46
N SER A 151 10.96 -25.93 7.27
CA SER A 151 12.35 -25.45 7.19
C SER A 151 12.53 -24.15 7.98
N ASN A 152 13.77 -23.86 8.39
CA ASN A 152 14.17 -22.56 8.96
C ASN A 152 14.57 -21.55 7.87
N GLN A 153 14.34 -21.88 6.60
CA GLN A 153 14.62 -21.01 5.47
C GLN A 153 13.44 -20.10 5.15
N PHE A 154 13.75 -18.90 4.68
CA PHE A 154 12.77 -17.90 4.26
C PHE A 154 12.87 -17.68 2.76
N LYS A 155 11.71 -17.64 2.10
CA LYS A 155 11.56 -17.31 0.67
C LYS A 155 11.11 -15.86 0.55
N LYS A 156 11.86 -15.06 -0.21
CA LYS A 156 11.45 -13.70 -0.59
C LYS A 156 10.13 -13.73 -1.37
N LEU A 157 9.16 -12.94 -0.91
CA LEU A 157 7.86 -12.75 -1.56
C LEU A 157 7.77 -11.43 -2.30
N ASP A 158 8.14 -10.34 -1.64
CA ASP A 158 7.89 -8.98 -2.13
C ASP A 158 8.94 -8.01 -1.56
N ASP A 159 9.23 -6.94 -2.31
CA ASP A 159 10.04 -5.81 -1.87
C ASP A 159 9.23 -4.53 -2.08
N ILE A 160 8.92 -3.85 -0.97
CA ILE A 160 8.09 -2.65 -0.99
C ILE A 160 9.01 -1.43 -0.92
N PRO A 161 9.02 -0.55 -1.94
CA PRO A 161 9.95 0.58 -2.00
C PRO A 161 9.54 1.72 -1.06
N TYR A 162 10.55 2.34 -0.44
CA TYR A 162 10.49 3.54 0.39
C TYR A 162 11.64 4.49 0.00
N LYS A 163 11.37 5.79 -0.05
CA LYS A 163 12.40 6.81 -0.28
C LYS A 163 12.88 7.44 1.03
N ILE A 164 14.18 7.55 1.21
CA ILE A 164 14.74 8.27 2.36
C ILE A 164 14.81 9.78 2.03
N SER A 165 14.36 10.60 2.96
CA SER A 165 14.33 12.05 2.82
C SER A 165 14.50 12.70 4.20
N VAL A 166 15.75 12.89 4.59
CA VAL A 166 16.11 13.62 5.80
C VAL A 166 16.36 15.07 5.40
N LEU A 167 15.73 16.01 6.10
CA LEU A 167 16.09 17.43 5.98
C LEU A 167 17.37 17.63 6.78
N PHE A 168 18.38 18.24 6.18
CA PHE A 168 19.54 18.71 6.93
C PHE A 168 19.08 19.85 7.84
N ASP A 169 19.33 19.76 9.14
CA ASP A 169 19.36 20.95 9.98
C ASP A 169 20.58 21.75 9.53
N ALA A 170 20.36 22.93 8.99
CA ALA A 170 21.44 23.88 8.77
C ALA A 170 21.78 24.46 10.14
N GLU A 171 22.73 23.86 10.85
CA GLU A 171 23.38 24.52 11.98
C GLU A 171 24.12 25.75 11.42
N PHE A 172 23.55 26.93 11.67
CA PHE A 172 24.17 28.24 11.48
C PHE A 172 24.79 28.70 12.79
#